data_AF-A0A8B9K5Y7-F1
#
_entry.id   AF-A0A8B9K5Y7-F1
#
_cell.length_a   1.000
_cell.length_b   1.000
_cell.length_c   1.000
_cell.angle_alpha   90.00
_cell.angle_beta   90.00
_cell.angle_gamma   90.00
#
_symmetry.space_group_name_H-M   'P 1'
#
loop_
_entity.id
_entity.type
_entity.pdbx_description
1 polymer ?
#
loop_
_entity_poly.entity_id
_entity_poly.type
_entity_poly.pdbx_seq_one_letter_code
_entity_poly.pdbx_strand_id
1 'polypeptide(L)'
;MNILPKKSWHVRNKDNIARVRRDEAQAAEEEREIQRRAERAEQEARTDFLRKKSRIALEQRGVDRVDEEQSRGSSEIEHLNLFPLEDSSEKKGNAEYLREKKEEKEKQERAIGLLVSLGPVPGTEATPWYLKQREEKEKEEKEKDKKPKDLRKSITEEEREKKDRKLKERLDPFMDMKKALAVKDRKEKKHKKKDKKDIGEKRSGESSIEKLRAERLQREQEERRRAQALLDERSGVGKKREAEKEMGDRERPYHSAYFPELARKRQRRDRDYSGFC
;
A
#
# COMPACT_ATOMS: atom_id res chain seq x y z
N MET A 1 38.73 -11.53 -13.50
CA MET A 1 37.32 -11.11 -13.56
C MET A 1 36.74 -11.03 -12.15
N ASN A 2 36.00 -9.98 -11.79
CA ASN A 2 35.32 -9.90 -10.48
C ASN A 2 33.97 -10.62 -10.55
N ILE A 3 33.80 -11.66 -9.74
CA ILE A 3 32.59 -12.49 -9.67
C ILE A 3 31.70 -12.16 -8.46
N LEU A 4 32.16 -11.32 -7.52
CA LEU A 4 31.40 -10.97 -6.31
C LEU A 4 30.04 -10.33 -6.60
N PRO A 5 29.90 -9.38 -7.55
CA PRO A 5 28.60 -8.75 -7.85
C PRO A 5 27.54 -9.73 -8.37
N LYS A 6 27.96 -10.91 -8.86
CA LYS A 6 27.06 -11.96 -9.35
C LYS A 6 26.60 -12.93 -8.26
N LYS A 7 27.14 -12.81 -7.04
CA LYS A 7 26.79 -13.67 -5.91
C LYS A 7 25.67 -13.03 -5.11
N SER A 8 24.62 -13.79 -4.79
CA SER A 8 23.45 -13.32 -4.04
C SER A 8 23.76 -12.88 -2.60
N TRP A 9 24.85 -13.34 -2.00
CA TRP A 9 25.27 -12.95 -0.64
C TRP A 9 26.13 -11.68 -0.59
N HIS A 10 26.47 -11.09 -1.75
CA HIS A 10 27.35 -9.92 -1.76
C HIS A 10 26.68 -8.71 -1.10
N VAL A 11 27.23 -8.26 0.02
CA VAL A 11 26.66 -7.19 0.87
C VAL A 11 26.40 -5.90 0.09
N ARG A 12 27.26 -5.59 -0.89
CA ARG A 12 27.13 -4.35 -1.70
C ARG A 12 26.16 -4.49 -2.89
N ASN A 13 25.53 -5.65 -3.08
CA ASN A 13 24.47 -5.76 -4.08
C ASN A 13 23.30 -4.86 -3.70
N LYS A 14 22.75 -4.16 -4.69
CA LYS A 14 21.64 -3.23 -4.51
C LYS A 14 20.46 -3.89 -3.77
N ASP A 15 20.15 -5.14 -4.10
CA ASP A 15 19.05 -5.89 -3.49
C ASP A 15 19.31 -6.19 -2.01
N ASN A 16 20.55 -6.49 -1.64
CA ASN A 16 20.91 -6.76 -0.24
C ASN A 16 20.92 -5.47 0.57
N ILE A 17 21.46 -4.38 0.01
CA ILE A 17 21.41 -3.08 0.66
C ILE A 17 19.94 -2.64 0.85
N ALA A 18 19.06 -2.88 -0.14
CA ALA A 18 17.64 -2.56 -0.03
C ALA A 18 16.91 -3.40 1.04
N ARG A 19 17.31 -4.66 1.24
CA ARG A 19 16.80 -5.49 2.34
C ARG A 19 17.24 -4.94 3.69
N VAL A 20 18.54 -4.69 3.86
CA VAL A 20 19.09 -4.10 5.10
C VAL A 20 18.38 -2.79 5.44
N ARG A 21 18.20 -1.90 4.46
CA ARG A 21 17.46 -0.64 4.69
C ARG A 21 16.00 -0.84 5.09
N ARG A 22 15.33 -1.86 4.56
CA ARG A 22 13.95 -2.18 4.97
C ARG A 22 13.93 -2.67 6.41
N ASP A 23 14.85 -3.57 6.76
CA ASP A 23 14.93 -4.13 8.11
C ASP A 23 15.31 -3.04 9.14
N GLU A 24 16.25 -2.16 8.80
CA GLU A 24 16.61 -0.98 9.60
C GLU A 24 15.44 0.00 9.75
N ALA A 25 14.68 0.24 8.68
CA ALA A 25 13.50 1.09 8.73
C ALA A 25 12.40 0.49 9.61
N GLN A 26 12.16 -0.83 9.52
CA GLN A 26 11.20 -1.53 10.37
C GLN A 26 11.61 -1.49 11.84
N ALA A 27 12.89 -1.75 12.14
CA ALA A 27 13.42 -1.63 13.50
C ALA A 27 13.25 -0.20 14.05
N ALA A 28 13.52 0.82 13.24
CA ALA A 28 13.33 2.22 13.63
C ALA A 28 11.85 2.59 13.85
N GLU A 29 10.91 2.00 13.09
CA GLU A 29 9.48 2.19 13.28
C GLU A 29 9.00 1.53 14.57
N GLU A 30 9.40 0.28 14.83
CA GLU A 30 9.08 -0.45 16.07
C GLU A 30 9.59 0.28 17.32
N GLU A 31 10.84 0.76 17.31
CA GLU A 31 11.40 1.56 18.40
C GLU A 31 10.60 2.84 18.66
N ARG A 32 10.15 3.52 17.61
CA ARG A 32 9.30 4.72 17.74
C ARG A 32 7.95 4.38 18.33
N GLU A 33 7.32 3.28 17.93
CA GLU A 33 6.04 2.83 18.50
C GLU A 33 6.17 2.48 19.98
N ILE A 34 7.26 1.80 20.36
CA ILE A 34 7.57 1.49 21.76
C ILE A 34 7.77 2.77 22.57
N GLN A 35 8.53 3.73 22.05
CA GLN A 35 8.73 5.04 22.69
C GLN A 35 7.41 5.78 22.86
N ARG A 36 6.56 5.85 21.82
CA ARG A 36 5.24 6.49 21.91
C ARG A 36 4.34 5.82 22.95
N ARG A 37 4.42 4.50 23.08
CA ARG A 37 3.68 3.75 24.11
C ARG A 37 4.22 4.06 25.50
N ALA A 38 5.53 4.12 25.66
CA ALA A 38 6.18 4.48 26.93
C ALA A 38 5.83 5.91 27.35
N GLU A 39 5.90 6.87 26.44
CA GLU A 39 5.51 8.27 26.69
C GLU A 39 4.04 8.40 27.11
N ARG A 40 3.14 7.66 26.45
CA ARG A 40 1.71 7.64 26.84
C ARG A 40 1.54 7.04 28.24
N ALA A 41 2.18 5.91 28.52
CA ALA A 41 2.13 5.27 29.83
C ALA A 41 2.70 6.17 30.93
N GLU A 42 3.75 6.93 30.64
CA GLU A 42 4.33 7.91 31.57
C GLU A 42 3.38 9.08 31.83
N GLN A 43 2.74 9.61 30.77
CA GLN A 43 1.73 10.66 30.91
C GLN A 43 0.55 10.18 31.78
N GLU A 44 0.01 9.00 31.50
CA GLU A 44 -1.07 8.38 32.27
C GLU A 44 -0.64 8.17 33.73
N ALA A 45 0.53 7.55 33.96
CA ALA A 45 1.07 7.33 35.31
C ALA A 45 1.26 8.62 36.10
N ARG A 46 1.75 9.68 35.46
CA ARG A 46 1.90 11.00 36.09
C ARG A 46 0.54 11.60 36.47
N THR A 47 -0.44 11.52 35.58
CA THR A 47 -1.79 12.03 35.87
C THR A 47 -2.46 11.24 36.99
N ASP A 48 -2.34 9.92 36.98
CA ASP A 48 -2.88 9.05 38.02
C ASP A 48 -2.20 9.27 39.37
N PHE A 49 -0.90 9.50 39.38
CA PHE A 49 -0.17 9.87 40.60
C PHE A 49 -0.72 11.17 41.19
N LEU A 50 -0.91 12.22 40.38
CA LEU A 50 -1.48 13.49 40.83
C LEU A 50 -2.93 13.32 41.31
N ARG A 51 -3.74 12.53 40.61
CA ARG A 51 -5.12 12.21 41.01
C ARG A 51 -5.15 11.48 42.35
N LYS A 52 -4.33 10.45 42.54
CA LYS A 52 -4.21 9.71 43.81
C LYS A 52 -3.75 10.64 44.94
N LYS A 53 -2.74 11.47 44.70
CA LYS A 53 -2.26 12.46 45.68
C LYS A 53 -3.36 13.44 46.09
N SER A 54 -4.16 13.92 45.13
CA SER A 54 -5.30 14.81 45.42
C SER A 54 -6.39 14.12 46.23
N ARG A 55 -6.70 12.85 45.94
CA ARG A 55 -7.67 12.05 46.71
C ARG A 55 -7.21 11.85 48.15
N ILE A 56 -5.95 11.47 48.34
CA ILE A 56 -5.36 11.32 49.68
C ILE A 56 -5.40 12.64 50.45
N ALA A 57 -5.09 13.77 49.80
CA ALA A 57 -5.16 15.08 50.45
C ALA A 57 -6.60 15.48 50.84
N LEU A 58 -7.60 15.05 50.08
CA LEU A 58 -9.01 15.31 50.36
C LEU A 58 -9.55 14.44 51.52
N GLU A 59 -9.14 13.17 51.55
CA GLU A 59 -9.37 12.24 52.66
C GLU A 59 -8.73 12.78 53.96
N GLN A 60 -7.48 13.25 53.90
CA GLN A 60 -6.80 13.88 55.03
C GLN A 60 -7.46 15.16 55.53
N ARG A 61 -8.18 15.88 54.64
CA ARG A 61 -8.92 17.10 55.00
C ARG A 61 -10.29 16.80 55.61
N GLY A 62 -10.63 15.52 55.81
CA GLY A 62 -11.86 15.10 56.49
C GLY A 62 -13.13 15.41 55.70
N VAL A 63 -13.04 15.52 54.37
CA VAL A 63 -14.23 15.53 53.51
C VAL A 63 -14.60 14.06 53.29
N ASP A 64 -15.32 13.51 54.26
CA ASP A 64 -15.83 12.14 54.23
C ASP A 64 -16.71 11.97 52.97
N ARG A 65 -16.46 10.90 52.22
CA ARG A 65 -17.36 10.48 51.14
C ARG A 65 -18.66 10.05 51.79
N VAL A 66 -19.72 10.83 51.59
CA VAL A 66 -21.07 10.32 51.77
C VAL A 66 -21.26 9.19 50.77
N ASP A 67 -21.74 8.08 51.30
CA ASP A 67 -21.73 6.73 50.75
C ASP A 67 -22.20 6.56 49.30
N GLU A 68 -21.56 5.57 48.70
CA GLU A 68 -21.86 4.91 47.44
C GLU A 68 -23.12 4.03 47.60
N GLU A 69 -24.27 4.57 48.03
CA GLU A 69 -25.52 3.78 48.10
C GLU A 69 -26.84 4.55 47.91
N GLN A 70 -26.82 5.83 47.56
CA GLN A 70 -28.04 6.59 47.22
C GLN A 70 -27.91 7.40 45.93
N SER A 71 -27.96 6.73 44.79
CA SER A 71 -28.34 7.38 43.52
C SER A 71 -29.29 6.48 42.73
N ARG A 72 -30.46 6.24 43.31
CA ARG A 72 -31.60 5.61 42.64
C ARG A 72 -32.80 6.55 42.50
N GLY A 73 -32.61 7.85 42.71
CA GLY A 73 -33.69 8.81 42.60
C GLY A 73 -33.22 10.25 42.75
N SER A 74 -32.70 10.84 41.69
CA SER A 74 -32.76 12.28 41.47
C SER A 74 -32.55 12.52 39.97
N SER A 75 -33.64 12.86 39.31
CA SER A 75 -33.73 13.30 37.92
C SER A 75 -32.59 14.24 37.51
N GLU A 76 -31.89 13.86 36.43
CA GLU A 76 -31.49 14.77 35.35
C GLU A 76 -30.73 16.04 35.76
N ILE A 77 -29.65 15.89 36.54
CA ILE A 77 -28.57 16.87 36.51
C ILE A 77 -27.57 16.36 35.47
N GLU A 78 -27.82 16.67 34.20
CA GLU A 78 -26.80 16.53 33.17
C GLU A 78 -25.59 17.35 33.65
N HIS A 79 -24.45 16.68 33.86
CA HIS A 79 -23.20 17.38 34.12
C HIS A 79 -22.95 18.31 32.92
N LEU A 80 -23.20 19.61 33.11
CA LEU A 80 -22.89 20.63 32.12
C LEU A 80 -21.40 20.53 31.82
N ASN A 81 -21.08 20.05 30.62
CA ASN A 81 -19.72 20.03 30.12
C ASN A 81 -19.31 21.47 29.85
N LEU A 82 -18.86 22.19 30.89
CA LEU A 82 -18.35 23.57 30.78
C LEU A 82 -17.19 23.68 29.77
N PHE A 83 -16.53 22.56 29.48
CA PHE A 83 -15.53 22.44 28.43
C PHE A 83 -15.82 21.20 27.58
N PRO A 84 -16.40 21.37 26.37
CA PRO A 84 -16.42 20.32 25.37
C PRO A 84 -14.98 19.85 25.12
N LEU A 85 -14.67 18.59 25.39
CA LEU A 85 -13.33 18.01 25.26
C LEU A 85 -12.76 18.08 23.83
N GLU A 86 -13.59 18.43 22.86
CA GLU A 86 -13.29 18.50 21.43
C GLU A 86 -12.22 19.57 21.11
N ASP A 87 -12.15 20.66 21.88
CA ASP A 87 -11.23 21.78 21.58
C ASP A 87 -9.82 21.63 22.18
N SER A 88 -9.58 20.62 23.02
CA SER A 88 -8.27 20.44 23.70
C SER A 88 -7.27 19.55 22.95
N SER A 89 -7.74 18.83 21.93
CA SER A 89 -6.91 17.89 21.16
C SER A 89 -6.32 18.49 19.87
N GLU A 90 -6.86 19.62 19.41
CA GLU A 90 -6.19 20.45 18.44
C GLU A 90 -5.12 21.27 19.14
N LYS A 91 -4.01 20.61 19.47
CA LYS A 91 -2.72 21.31 19.44
C LYS A 91 -2.61 21.86 18.03
N LYS A 92 -3.06 23.11 17.83
CA LYS A 92 -2.63 23.97 16.72
C LYS A 92 -1.13 24.15 16.90
N GLY A 93 -0.38 23.09 16.58
CA GLY A 93 1.06 23.11 16.53
C GLY A 93 1.44 24.24 15.61
N ASN A 94 2.48 24.98 16.01
CA ASN A 94 2.89 26.22 15.37
C ASN A 94 2.68 26.14 13.86
N ALA A 95 1.83 26.99 13.29
CA ALA A 95 1.45 26.92 11.88
C ALA A 95 2.70 26.99 10.97
N GLU A 96 3.75 27.63 11.46
CA GLU A 96 5.08 27.69 10.86
C GLU A 96 5.76 26.32 10.78
N TYR A 97 5.65 25.49 11.83
CA TYR A 97 6.22 24.14 11.85
C TYR A 97 5.57 23.22 10.81
N LEU A 98 4.26 23.34 10.61
CA LEU A 98 3.55 22.59 9.57
C LEU A 98 3.92 23.07 8.16
N ARG A 99 4.23 24.35 7.99
CA ARG A 99 4.72 24.92 6.73
C ARG A 99 6.16 24.48 6.45
N GLU A 100 7.05 24.57 7.43
CA GLU A 100 8.44 24.13 7.32
C GLU A 100 8.53 22.64 6.97
N LYS A 101 7.71 21.79 7.60
CA LYS A 101 7.64 20.36 7.27
C LYS A 101 7.08 20.08 5.86
N LYS A 102 6.20 20.94 5.34
CA LYS A 102 5.72 20.85 3.95
C LYS A 102 6.82 21.28 2.98
N GLU A 103 7.53 22.37 3.27
CA GLU A 103 8.65 22.84 2.47
C GLU A 103 9.81 21.84 2.43
N GLU A 104 10.10 21.17 3.54
CA GLU A 104 11.13 20.14 3.60
C GLU A 104 10.75 18.92 2.74
N LYS A 105 9.48 18.51 2.77
CA LYS A 105 8.96 17.48 1.86
C LYS A 105 9.01 17.92 0.40
N GLU A 106 8.62 19.15 0.09
CA GLU A 106 8.74 19.69 -1.26
C GLU A 106 10.20 19.78 -1.73
N LYS A 107 11.15 20.13 -0.85
CA LYS A 107 12.59 20.11 -1.17
C LYS A 107 13.08 18.69 -1.44
N GLN A 108 12.65 17.71 -0.65
CA GLN A 108 12.95 16.30 -0.89
C GLN A 108 12.35 15.82 -2.22
N GLU A 109 11.09 16.16 -2.50
CA GLU A 109 10.43 15.83 -3.76
C GLU A 109 11.05 16.55 -4.96
N ARG A 110 11.49 17.81 -4.82
CA ARG A 110 12.26 18.54 -5.84
C ARG A 110 13.62 17.89 -6.07
N ALA A 111 14.32 17.48 -5.02
CA ALA A 111 15.62 16.82 -5.11
C ALA A 111 15.53 15.41 -5.72
N ILE A 112 14.45 14.67 -5.41
CA ILE A 112 14.14 13.35 -5.99
C ILE A 112 13.71 13.49 -7.45
N GLY A 113 13.17 14.64 -7.85
CA GLY A 113 12.68 14.88 -9.20
C GLY A 113 11.17 14.74 -9.36
N LEU A 114 10.43 14.52 -8.27
CA LEU A 114 8.98 14.33 -8.26
C LEU A 114 8.23 15.66 -8.45
N LEU A 115 8.70 16.70 -7.76
CA LEU A 115 8.24 18.08 -7.91
C LEU A 115 9.23 18.88 -8.79
N VAL A 116 9.76 18.25 -9.84
CA VAL A 116 10.49 18.98 -10.87
C VAL A 116 9.46 19.64 -11.77
N SER A 117 9.31 20.95 -11.55
CA SER A 117 8.69 21.84 -12.52
C SER A 117 9.32 21.57 -13.88
N LEU A 118 8.49 21.19 -14.84
CA LEU A 118 8.80 20.86 -16.22
C LEU A 118 9.66 21.96 -16.89
N GLY A 119 10.97 21.95 -16.67
CA GLY A 119 11.89 22.99 -17.13
C GLY A 119 13.32 22.73 -16.66
N PRO A 120 14.34 23.20 -17.40
CA PRO A 120 15.74 23.14 -16.96
C PRO A 120 15.93 23.91 -15.65
N VAL A 121 16.74 23.37 -14.74
CA VAL A 121 17.10 24.01 -13.48
C VAL A 121 17.77 25.37 -13.79
N PRO A 122 17.39 26.48 -13.12
CA PRO A 122 18.12 27.73 -13.25
C PRO A 122 19.54 27.53 -12.69
N GLY A 123 20.54 27.47 -13.57
CA GLY A 123 21.94 27.22 -13.22
C GLY A 123 22.62 26.09 -13.99
N THR A 124 21.90 25.30 -14.79
CA THR A 124 22.50 24.36 -15.77
C THR A 124 22.12 24.73 -17.19
N GLU A 125 22.48 25.95 -17.60
CA GLU A 125 22.42 26.39 -18.99
C GLU A 125 23.54 25.75 -19.83
N ALA A 126 23.50 24.43 -19.98
CA ALA A 126 24.14 23.78 -21.10
C ALA A 126 23.05 23.55 -22.14
N THR A 127 22.76 24.57 -22.96
CA THR A 127 21.95 24.41 -24.17
C THR A 127 22.46 23.18 -24.91
N PRO A 128 21.65 22.11 -25.03
CA PRO A 128 22.09 20.87 -25.63
C PRO A 128 22.57 21.12 -27.06
N TRP A 129 23.59 20.39 -27.50
CA TRP A 129 24.23 20.59 -28.81
C TRP A 129 23.24 20.59 -30.00
N TYR A 130 22.11 19.88 -29.88
CA TYR A 130 21.05 19.84 -30.89
C TYR A 130 20.16 21.09 -30.93
N LEU A 131 20.02 21.82 -29.82
CA LEU A 131 19.35 23.14 -29.78
C LEU A 131 20.28 24.23 -30.29
N LYS A 132 21.59 24.10 -30.08
CA LYS A 132 22.61 25.05 -30.56
C LYS A 132 22.62 25.21 -32.08
N GLN A 133 22.50 24.10 -32.83
CA GLN A 133 22.36 24.14 -34.30
C GLN A 133 21.06 24.82 -34.76
N ARG A 134 19.98 24.69 -33.98
CA ARG A 134 18.71 25.32 -34.29
C ARG A 134 18.75 26.81 -33.99
N GLU A 135 19.40 27.22 -32.91
CA GLU A 135 19.62 28.62 -32.58
C GLU A 135 20.58 29.32 -33.56
N GLU A 136 21.61 28.62 -34.05
CA GLU A 136 22.49 29.13 -35.12
C GLU A 136 21.72 29.29 -36.43
N LYS A 137 20.86 28.31 -36.79
CA LYS A 137 19.97 28.40 -37.96
C LYS A 137 18.89 29.49 -37.80
N GLU A 138 18.32 29.65 -36.61
CA GLU A 138 17.35 30.72 -36.32
C GLU A 138 18.02 32.10 -36.32
N LYS A 139 19.29 32.21 -35.91
CA LYS A 139 20.07 33.46 -36.01
C LYS A 139 20.39 33.79 -37.47
N GLU A 140 20.78 32.80 -38.29
CA GLU A 140 20.93 32.96 -39.74
C GLU A 140 19.61 33.32 -40.45
N GLU A 141 18.48 32.74 -40.06
CA GLU A 141 17.16 33.08 -40.60
C GLU A 141 16.73 34.50 -40.19
N LYS A 142 17.00 34.91 -38.94
CA LYS A 142 16.71 36.27 -38.44
C LYS A 142 17.59 37.34 -39.09
N GLU A 143 18.81 37.01 -39.52
CA GLU A 143 19.64 37.91 -40.33
C GLU A 143 19.17 38.00 -41.79
N LYS A 144 18.64 36.90 -42.36
CA LYS A 144 18.03 36.90 -43.71
C LYS A 144 16.68 37.64 -43.75
N ASP A 145 15.99 37.77 -42.62
CA ASP A 145 14.73 38.52 -42.46
C ASP A 145 14.90 40.06 -42.36
N LYS A 146 16.12 40.60 -42.52
CA LYS A 146 16.38 42.05 -42.63
C LYS A 146 16.28 42.62 -44.05
N LYS A 147 15.86 41.83 -45.07
CA LYS A 147 15.53 42.35 -46.41
C LYS A 147 14.08 42.88 -46.46
N PRO A 148 13.79 43.91 -47.27
CA PRO A 148 12.55 44.70 -47.19
C PRO A 148 11.26 43.88 -47.41
N LYS A 149 10.24 44.25 -46.61
CA LYS A 149 8.93 43.62 -46.39
C LYS A 149 7.94 43.76 -47.57
N ASP A 150 8.24 43.29 -48.78
CA ASP A 150 7.27 43.45 -49.89
C ASP A 150 6.63 42.15 -50.43
N LEU A 151 6.93 40.96 -49.87
CA LEU A 151 6.39 39.70 -50.43
C LEU A 151 5.88 38.63 -49.44
N ARG A 152 5.67 38.96 -48.16
CA ARG A 152 4.94 38.05 -47.25
C ARG A 152 3.44 38.34 -47.33
N LYS A 153 2.74 37.59 -48.18
CA LYS A 153 1.27 37.52 -48.17
C LYS A 153 0.83 37.14 -46.75
N SER A 154 0.28 38.10 -46.03
CA SER A 154 -0.38 37.89 -44.75
C SER A 154 -1.52 36.91 -44.95
N ILE A 155 -1.35 35.66 -44.49
CA ILE A 155 -2.45 34.70 -44.37
C ILE A 155 -3.51 35.37 -43.51
N THR A 156 -4.66 35.69 -44.11
CA THR A 156 -5.78 36.34 -43.42
C THR A 156 -6.27 35.46 -42.27
N GLU A 157 -6.80 36.06 -41.22
CA GLU A 157 -7.27 35.34 -40.02
C GLU A 157 -8.27 34.23 -40.38
N GLU A 158 -9.11 34.46 -41.39
CA GLU A 158 -10.05 33.46 -41.90
C GLU A 158 -9.38 32.17 -42.42
N GLU A 159 -8.21 32.27 -43.05
CA GLU A 159 -7.50 31.08 -43.54
C GLU A 159 -6.86 30.28 -42.40
N ARG A 160 -6.50 30.95 -41.31
CA ARG A 160 -6.00 30.29 -40.10
C ARG A 160 -7.14 29.56 -39.38
N GLU A 161 -8.28 30.22 -39.23
CA GLU A 161 -9.46 29.59 -38.63
C GLU A 161 -9.96 28.39 -39.42
N LYS A 162 -9.93 28.46 -40.76
CA LYS A 162 -10.28 27.31 -41.62
C LYS A 162 -9.31 26.14 -41.44
N LYS A 163 -8.02 26.41 -41.22
CA LYS A 163 -7.01 25.37 -40.94
C LYS A 163 -7.22 24.78 -39.56
N ASP A 164 -7.42 25.60 -38.53
CA ASP A 164 -7.67 25.15 -37.17
C ASP A 164 -8.98 24.36 -37.07
N ARG A 165 -10.04 24.77 -37.78
CA ARG A 165 -11.30 24.02 -37.84
C ARG A 165 -11.10 22.64 -38.45
N LYS A 166 -10.33 22.52 -39.54
CA LYS A 166 -9.99 21.22 -40.16
C LYS A 166 -9.14 20.36 -39.23
N LEU A 167 -8.25 20.98 -38.46
CA LEU A 167 -7.38 20.29 -37.52
C LEU A 167 -8.19 19.74 -36.34
N LYS A 168 -9.13 20.54 -35.82
CA LYS A 168 -10.09 20.14 -34.78
C LYS A 168 -11.04 19.04 -35.26
N GLU A 169 -11.54 19.14 -36.49
CA GLU A 169 -12.38 18.11 -37.10
C GLU A 169 -11.63 16.78 -37.30
N ARG A 170 -10.33 16.82 -37.58
CA ARG A 170 -9.49 15.62 -37.69
C ARG A 170 -9.15 14.99 -36.34
N LEU A 171 -9.06 15.80 -35.28
CA LEU A 171 -8.76 15.36 -33.93
C LEU A 171 -10.00 14.96 -33.12
N ASP A 172 -11.20 15.10 -33.70
CA ASP A 172 -12.44 14.68 -33.06
C ASP A 172 -12.64 13.15 -33.21
N PRO A 173 -12.69 12.39 -32.10
CA PRO A 173 -12.91 10.93 -32.14
C PRO A 173 -14.24 10.53 -32.80
N PHE A 174 -15.22 11.43 -32.87
CA PHE A 174 -16.48 11.17 -33.58
C PHE A 174 -16.28 10.97 -35.09
N MET A 175 -15.32 11.68 -35.70
CA MET A 175 -15.00 11.52 -37.12
C MET A 175 -14.30 10.20 -37.41
N ASP A 176 -13.50 9.71 -36.47
CA ASP A 176 -12.85 8.40 -36.61
C ASP A 176 -13.85 7.25 -36.45
N MET A 177 -14.84 7.37 -35.55
CA MET A 177 -15.95 6.42 -35.48
C MET A 177 -16.78 6.37 -36.77
N LYS A 178 -17.08 7.54 -37.37
CA LYS A 178 -17.78 7.59 -38.67
C LYS A 178 -17.01 6.90 -39.79
N LYS A 179 -15.69 7.11 -39.87
CA LYS A 179 -14.82 6.41 -40.84
C LYS A 179 -14.81 4.90 -40.61
N ALA A 180 -14.71 4.46 -39.35
CA ALA A 180 -14.70 3.04 -39.01
C ALA A 180 -16.02 2.34 -39.37
N LEU A 181 -17.16 2.99 -39.17
CA LEU A 181 -18.48 2.49 -39.56
C LEU A 181 -18.64 2.43 -41.09
N ALA A 182 -18.19 3.45 -41.83
CA ALA A 182 -18.22 3.44 -43.29
C ALA A 182 -17.39 2.31 -43.93
N VAL A 183 -16.34 1.84 -43.25
CA VAL A 183 -15.55 0.67 -43.70
C VAL A 183 -16.31 -0.64 -43.49
N LYS A 184 -17.18 -0.73 -42.48
CA LYS A 184 -18.02 -1.92 -42.23
C LYS A 184 -19.03 -2.14 -43.36
N ASP A 185 -19.67 -1.08 -43.85
CA ASP A 185 -20.65 -1.16 -44.95
C ASP A 185 -20.02 -1.65 -46.28
N ARG A 186 -18.73 -1.38 -46.50
CA ARG A 186 -18.00 -1.88 -47.68
C ARG A 186 -17.60 -3.36 -47.56
N LYS A 187 -17.44 -3.88 -46.34
CA LYS A 187 -17.02 -5.27 -46.09
C LYS A 187 -18.21 -6.24 -46.05
N GLU A 188 -19.41 -5.77 -45.72
CA GLU A 188 -20.62 -6.59 -45.67
C GLU A 188 -21.15 -7.04 -47.05
N LYS A 189 -20.77 -6.36 -48.14
CA LYS A 189 -21.22 -6.76 -49.50
C LYS A 189 -20.51 -8.00 -50.08
N LYS A 190 -19.51 -8.60 -49.41
CA LYS A 190 -18.71 -9.71 -49.97
C LYS A 190 -18.85 -11.09 -49.31
N HIS A 191 -19.63 -11.24 -48.24
CA HIS A 191 -19.82 -12.56 -47.61
C HIS A 191 -21.29 -12.85 -47.27
N LYS A 192 -22.07 -13.23 -48.29
CA LYS A 192 -23.30 -14.00 -48.09
C LYS A 192 -23.15 -15.37 -48.78
N LYS A 193 -22.74 -16.38 -48.02
CA LYS A 193 -23.12 -17.77 -48.27
C LYS A 193 -23.02 -18.64 -47.01
N LYS A 194 -24.19 -19.19 -46.67
CA LYS A 194 -24.51 -20.45 -45.94
C LYS A 194 -24.36 -20.55 -44.42
N ASP A 195 -25.53 -20.44 -43.80
CA ASP A 195 -26.15 -21.21 -42.71
C ASP A 195 -25.45 -22.46 -42.13
N LYS A 196 -25.48 -22.54 -40.79
CA LYS A 196 -26.12 -23.58 -39.94
C LYS A 196 -25.66 -23.33 -38.48
N LYS A 197 -26.48 -22.72 -37.62
CA LYS A 197 -27.41 -23.35 -36.66
C LYS A 197 -26.74 -24.46 -35.83
N ASP A 198 -26.27 -24.09 -34.64
CA ASP A 198 -26.35 -24.94 -33.46
C ASP A 198 -26.87 -24.10 -32.27
N ILE A 199 -28.02 -24.55 -31.79
CA ILE A 199 -28.69 -24.14 -30.57
C ILE A 199 -28.06 -24.98 -29.46
N GLY A 200 -27.17 -24.37 -28.69
CA GLY A 200 -26.62 -24.91 -27.46
C GLY A 200 -26.82 -23.89 -26.36
N GLU A 201 -27.50 -24.30 -25.29
CA GLU A 201 -27.95 -23.51 -24.15
C GLU A 201 -26.93 -22.48 -23.67
N LYS A 202 -27.26 -21.19 -23.81
CA LYS A 202 -26.58 -20.12 -23.08
C LYS A 202 -27.01 -20.19 -21.62
N ARG A 203 -26.32 -21.01 -20.83
CA ARG A 203 -26.20 -20.74 -19.40
C ARG A 203 -25.59 -19.35 -19.28
N SER A 204 -26.32 -18.47 -18.61
CA SER A 204 -25.96 -17.09 -18.33
C SER A 204 -24.56 -17.01 -17.69
N GLY A 205 -23.55 -16.73 -18.51
CA GLY A 205 -22.79 -15.49 -18.40
C GLY A 205 -22.03 -15.19 -17.10
N GLU A 206 -21.60 -16.17 -16.31
CA GLU A 206 -20.44 -15.94 -15.45
C GLU A 206 -19.20 -15.98 -16.34
N SER A 207 -18.66 -14.79 -16.60
CA SER A 207 -17.48 -14.60 -17.43
C SER A 207 -16.35 -15.53 -16.97
N SER A 208 -15.58 -16.10 -17.89
CA SER A 208 -14.43 -16.97 -17.56
C SER A 208 -13.48 -16.35 -16.53
N ILE A 209 -13.49 -15.01 -16.39
CA ILE A 209 -12.73 -14.25 -15.40
C ILE A 209 -13.31 -14.37 -13.98
N GLU A 210 -14.64 -14.40 -13.84
CA GLU A 210 -15.32 -14.50 -12.54
C GLU A 210 -15.08 -15.87 -11.90
N LYS A 211 -15.02 -16.93 -12.71
CA LYS A 211 -14.63 -18.26 -12.24
C LYS A 211 -13.21 -18.27 -11.68
N LEU A 212 -12.26 -17.62 -12.35
CA LEU A 212 -10.88 -17.50 -11.88
C LEU A 212 -10.77 -16.63 -10.63
N ARG A 213 -11.61 -15.60 -10.48
CA ARG A 213 -11.69 -14.78 -9.26
C ARG A 213 -12.28 -15.57 -8.09
N ALA A 214 -13.34 -16.33 -8.32
CA ALA A 214 -13.96 -17.18 -7.30
C ALA A 214 -12.98 -18.28 -6.84
N GLU A 215 -12.28 -18.92 -7.77
CA GLU A 215 -11.24 -19.91 -7.47
C GLU A 215 -10.07 -19.28 -6.68
N ARG A 216 -9.63 -18.08 -7.06
CA ARG A 216 -8.60 -17.35 -6.29
C ARG A 216 -9.08 -17.06 -4.86
N LEU A 217 -10.31 -16.58 -4.70
CA LEU A 217 -10.88 -16.26 -3.39
C LEU A 217 -10.99 -17.51 -2.50
N GLN A 218 -11.37 -18.66 -3.08
CA GLN A 218 -11.43 -19.93 -2.36
C GLN A 218 -10.05 -20.37 -1.87
N ARG A 219 -9.02 -20.29 -2.73
CA ARG A 219 -7.64 -20.62 -2.32
C ARG A 219 -7.14 -19.69 -1.22
N GLU A 220 -7.39 -18.39 -1.33
CA GLU A 220 -7.01 -17.41 -0.31
C GLU A 220 -7.72 -17.68 1.03
N GLN A 221 -9.00 -18.04 0.99
CA GLN A 221 -9.77 -18.42 2.18
C GLN A 221 -9.25 -19.70 2.83
N GLU A 222 -8.90 -20.73 2.05
CA GLU A 222 -8.33 -21.98 2.55
C GLU A 222 -6.96 -21.75 3.21
N GLU A 223 -6.09 -20.97 2.57
CA GLU A 223 -4.79 -20.60 3.13
C GLU A 223 -4.94 -19.76 4.40
N ARG A 224 -5.87 -18.79 4.41
CA ARG A 224 -6.18 -17.98 5.59
C ARG A 224 -6.72 -18.81 6.74
N ARG A 225 -7.62 -19.77 6.45
CA ARG A 225 -8.14 -20.71 7.45
C ARG A 225 -7.03 -21.60 8.00
N ARG A 226 -6.13 -22.08 7.15
CA ARG A 226 -4.97 -22.88 7.57
C ARG A 226 -4.00 -22.07 8.43
N ALA A 227 -3.73 -20.82 8.07
CA ALA A 227 -2.91 -19.91 8.85
C ALA A 227 -3.56 -19.57 10.20
N GLN A 228 -4.88 -19.36 10.23
CA GLN A 228 -5.64 -19.15 11.46
C GLN A 228 -5.57 -20.38 12.36
N ALA A 229 -5.76 -21.59 11.84
CA ALA A 229 -5.64 -22.80 12.63
C ALA A 229 -4.26 -22.95 13.31
N LEU A 230 -3.17 -22.61 12.61
CA LEU A 230 -1.82 -22.61 13.19
C LEU A 230 -1.64 -21.52 14.25
N LEU A 231 -2.26 -20.34 14.07
CA LEU A 231 -2.25 -19.27 15.07
C LEU A 231 -3.08 -19.64 16.30
N ASP A 232 -4.19 -20.35 16.13
CA ASP A 232 -5.02 -20.85 17.22
C ASP A 232 -4.30 -21.95 18.01
N GLU A 233 -3.60 -22.86 17.32
CA GLU A 233 -2.70 -23.84 17.93
C GLU A 233 -1.58 -23.18 18.74
N ARG A 234 -0.99 -22.10 18.21
CA ARG A 234 0.08 -21.35 18.87
C ARG A 234 -0.42 -20.50 20.04
N SER A 235 -1.60 -19.90 19.91
CA SER A 235 -2.20 -19.04 20.93
C SER A 235 -2.87 -19.85 22.05
N GLY A 236 -3.08 -21.16 21.84
CA GLY A 236 -3.70 -22.04 22.85
C GLY A 236 -5.17 -21.76 23.10
N VAL A 237 -5.80 -20.89 22.30
CA VAL A 237 -7.20 -20.52 22.42
C VAL A 237 -8.05 -21.63 21.80
N GLY A 238 -8.50 -22.59 22.62
CA GLY A 238 -9.46 -23.62 22.22
C GLY A 238 -9.06 -25.06 22.53
N LYS A 239 -7.81 -25.34 22.94
CA LYS A 239 -7.48 -26.65 23.49
C LYS A 239 -7.96 -26.73 24.94
N LYS A 240 -9.06 -27.45 25.18
CA LYS A 240 -9.15 -28.22 26.42
C LYS A 240 -7.87 -29.04 26.46
N ARG A 241 -7.02 -28.79 27.46
CA ARG A 241 -5.77 -29.53 27.66
C ARG A 241 -6.13 -31.01 27.85
N GLU A 242 -6.16 -31.77 26.76
CA GLU A 242 -5.98 -33.21 26.88
C GLU A 242 -4.59 -33.37 27.49
N ALA A 243 -4.55 -33.92 28.70
CA ALA A 243 -3.34 -34.10 29.46
C ALA A 243 -2.29 -34.72 28.55
N GLU A 244 -1.20 -33.99 28.31
CA GLU A 244 -0.02 -34.54 27.65
C GLU A 244 0.38 -35.78 28.45
N LYS A 245 0.14 -36.96 27.89
CA LYS A 245 0.72 -38.18 28.43
C LYS A 245 2.22 -38.01 28.23
N GLU A 246 2.95 -37.83 29.33
CA GLU A 246 4.42 -37.86 29.31
C GLU A 246 4.86 -39.23 28.79
N MET A 247 5.14 -39.29 27.49
CA MET A 247 5.76 -40.45 26.86
C MET A 247 7.21 -40.50 27.36
N GLY A 248 7.56 -41.54 28.12
CA GLY A 248 8.94 -41.75 28.59
C GLY A 248 9.93 -41.89 27.43
N ASP A 249 11.22 -41.63 27.66
CA ASP A 249 12.24 -41.58 26.61
C ASP A 249 12.34 -42.84 25.74
N ARG A 250 11.93 -44.00 26.26
CA ARG A 250 11.84 -45.27 25.50
C ARG A 250 10.66 -45.35 24.53
N GLU A 251 9.61 -44.56 24.72
CA GLU A 251 8.43 -44.55 23.86
C GLU A 251 8.46 -43.42 22.82
N ARG A 252 9.47 -42.54 22.89
CA ARG A 252 9.67 -41.45 21.93
C ARG A 252 10.28 -41.98 20.63
N PRO A 253 9.67 -41.75 19.45
CA PRO A 253 10.24 -42.17 18.19
C PRO A 253 11.59 -41.51 17.91
N TYR A 254 12.57 -42.28 17.43
CA TYR A 254 13.87 -41.74 17.04
C TYR A 254 13.74 -40.93 15.75
N HIS A 255 14.09 -39.63 15.77
CA HIS A 255 14.01 -38.75 14.60
C HIS A 255 15.30 -38.84 13.77
N SER A 256 15.35 -39.71 12.77
CA SER A 256 16.47 -39.81 11.83
C SER A 256 16.20 -39.01 10.55
N ALA A 257 17.05 -38.02 10.26
CA ALA A 257 16.96 -37.23 9.02
C ALA A 257 17.34 -38.04 7.76
N TYR A 258 18.19 -39.05 7.91
CA TYR A 258 18.76 -39.82 6.81
C TYR A 258 17.95 -41.08 6.45
N PHE A 259 17.12 -41.58 7.37
CA PHE A 259 16.32 -42.79 7.16
C PHE A 259 14.92 -42.65 7.78
N PRO A 260 14.07 -41.77 7.22
CA PRO A 260 12.76 -41.44 7.78
C PRO A 260 11.81 -42.66 7.85
N GLU A 261 12.04 -43.69 7.04
CA GLU A 261 11.25 -44.92 7.07
C GLU A 261 11.47 -45.76 8.34
N LEU A 262 12.70 -45.75 8.89
CA LEU A 262 13.01 -46.42 10.16
C LEU A 262 12.41 -45.66 11.34
N ALA A 263 12.44 -44.32 11.29
CA ALA A 263 11.83 -43.44 12.31
C ALA A 263 10.30 -43.58 12.40
N ARG A 264 9.65 -43.96 11.29
CA ARG A 264 8.19 -44.13 11.19
C ARG A 264 7.70 -45.54 11.53
N LYS A 265 8.60 -46.52 11.73
CA LYS A 265 8.17 -47.89 12.11
C LYS A 265 7.45 -47.84 13.46
N ARG A 266 6.18 -48.27 13.46
CA ARG A 266 5.33 -48.40 14.65
C ARG A 266 6.01 -49.33 15.65
N GLN A 267 6.49 -48.78 16.76
CA GLN A 267 6.92 -49.55 17.92
C GLN A 267 5.68 -50.14 18.60
N ARG A 268 5.45 -51.44 18.36
CA ARG A 268 4.95 -52.49 19.28
C ARG A 268 4.17 -53.56 18.51
N ARG A 269 4.82 -54.70 18.29
CA ARG A 269 4.18 -56.01 18.18
C ARG A 269 4.97 -57.06 18.96
N ASP A 270 5.43 -56.71 20.16
CA ASP A 270 6.00 -57.68 21.10
C ASP A 270 5.36 -57.46 22.47
N ARG A 271 4.19 -58.04 22.66
CA ARG A 271 3.63 -58.30 23.99
C ARG A 271 2.79 -59.57 23.98
N ASP A 272 3.28 -60.64 23.36
CA ASP A 272 2.68 -61.98 23.43
C ASP A 272 3.76 -63.06 23.31
N TYR A 273 4.76 -63.07 24.21
CA TYR A 273 5.64 -64.24 24.41
C TYR A 273 6.05 -64.33 25.88
N SER A 274 5.07 -64.60 26.74
CA SER A 274 5.32 -65.18 28.06
C SER A 274 4.06 -65.93 28.50
N GLY A 275 3.91 -67.15 28.02
CA GLY A 275 2.74 -67.98 28.31
C GLY A 275 2.73 -69.28 27.55
N PHE A 276 3.84 -70.01 27.50
CA PHE A 276 3.83 -71.46 27.26
C PHE A 276 5.13 -72.05 27.83
N CYS A 277 4.96 -73.10 28.64
CA CYS A 277 5.90 -73.86 29.48
C CYS A 277 5.90 -73.44 30.95
#